data_AF-A0A0F8WIS7-F1
#
_entry.id   AF-A0A0F8WIS7-F1
#
_cell.length_a   1.000
_cell.length_b   1.000
_cell.length_c   1.000
_cell.angle_alpha   90.00
_cell.angle_beta   90.00
_cell.angle_gamma   90.00
#
_symmetry.space_group_name_H-M   'P 1'
#
loop_
_entity.id
_entity.type
_entity.pdbx_description
1 polymer ?
#
loop_
_entity_poly.entity_id
_entity_poly.type
_entity_poly.pdbx_seq_one_letter_code
_entity_poly.pdbx_strand_id
1 'polypeptide(L)' 'MKKKLVILCFPVFLVSCIGVAQNRPNIVMIMADDLGGRDLPVYGNSFNEAPNIDKLASQGIQFN' A
#
# COMPACT_ATOMS: atom_id res chain seq x y z
N MET A 1 -42.22 -10.13 16.96
CA MET A 1 -41.89 -8.78 16.42
C MET A 1 -40.44 -8.38 16.68
N LYS A 2 -39.92 -8.53 17.91
CA LYS A 2 -38.51 -8.20 18.26
C LYS A 2 -37.44 -8.90 17.39
N LYS A 3 -37.61 -10.20 17.08
CA LYS A 3 -36.67 -10.96 16.23
C LYS A 3 -36.61 -10.47 14.78
N LYS A 4 -37.74 -10.05 14.20
CA LYS A 4 -37.81 -9.48 12.84
C LYS A 4 -37.12 -8.11 12.78
N LEU A 5 -37.23 -7.33 13.86
CA LEU A 5 -36.55 -6.03 13.99
C LEU A 5 -35.03 -6.19 14.08
N VAL A 6 -34.53 -7.17 14.84
CA VAL A 6 -33.09 -7.48 14.93
C VAL A 6 -32.53 -7.91 13.57
N ILE A 7 -33.24 -8.75 12.83
CA ILE A 7 -32.83 -9.20 11.49
C ILE A 7 -32.77 -8.02 10.50
N LEU A 8 -33.67 -7.05 10.61
CA LEU A 8 -33.70 -5.86 9.76
C LEU A 8 -32.56 -4.86 10.09
N CYS A 9 -32.21 -4.70 11.37
CA CYS A 9 -31.16 -3.78 11.80
C CYS A 9 -29.74 -4.31 11.59
N PHE A 10 -29.56 -5.64 11.55
CA PHE A 10 -28.24 -6.28 11.36
C PHE A 10 -27.50 -5.85 10.08
N PRO A 11 -28.12 -5.84 8.88
CA PRO A 11 -27.44 -5.37 7.67
C PRO A 11 -27.13 -3.87 7.69
N VAL A 12 -27.96 -3.05 8.34
CA VAL A 12 -27.73 -1.59 8.48
C VAL A 12 -26.48 -1.33 9.34
N PHE A 13 -26.31 -2.12 10.41
CA PHE A 13 -25.13 -2.05 11.25
C PHE A 13 -23.84 -2.39 10.48
N LEU A 14 -23.88 -3.42 9.61
CA LEU A 14 -22.73 -3.81 8.80
C LEU A 14 -22.30 -2.74 7.78
N VAL A 15 -23.26 -2.06 7.15
CA VAL A 15 -22.98 -0.99 6.18
C VAL A 15 -22.37 0.25 6.86
N SER A 16 -22.74 0.54 8.11
CA SER A 16 -22.21 1.69 8.85
C SER A 16 -20.72 1.62 9.16
N CYS A 17 -20.10 0.43 9.08
CA CYS A 17 -18.67 0.23 9.35
C CYS A 17 -17.79 0.38 8.10
N ILE A 18 -18.37 0.67 6.93
CA ILE A 18 -17.59 0.86 5.70
C ILE A 18 -17.00 2.28 5.72
N GLY A 19 -15.72 2.39 6.03
CA GLY A 19 -14.97 3.63 5.89
C GLY A 19 -14.79 3.99 4.42
N VAL A 20 -15.09 5.24 4.05
CA VAL A 20 -14.79 5.77 2.71
C VAL A 20 -13.32 6.17 2.68
N ALA A 21 -12.58 5.68 1.68
CA ALA A 21 -11.21 6.10 1.47
C ALA A 21 -11.14 7.62 1.18
N GLN A 22 -10.16 8.29 1.76
CA GLN A 22 -9.93 9.70 1.46
C GLN A 22 -9.47 9.88 0.00
N ASN A 23 -10.06 10.85 -0.72
CA ASN A 23 -9.75 11.12 -2.12
C ASN A 23 -8.34 11.69 -2.34
N ARG A 24 -7.68 12.13 -1.26
CA ARG A 24 -6.31 12.64 -1.30
C ARG A 24 -5.35 11.49 -0.98
N PRO A 25 -4.38 11.18 -1.84
CA PRO A 25 -3.40 10.14 -1.53
C PRO A 25 -2.48 10.60 -0.40
N ASN A 26 -2.00 9.64 0.38
CA ASN A 26 -0.87 9.86 1.27
C ASN A 26 0.42 9.85 0.45
N ILE A 27 1.36 10.72 0.80
CA ILE A 27 2.67 10.79 0.14
C ILE A 27 3.73 10.41 1.18
N VAL A 28 4.50 9.37 0.88
CA VAL A 28 5.66 8.94 1.68
C VAL A 28 6.90 9.12 0.82
N MET A 29 7.79 10.02 1.24
CA MET A 29 9.07 10.24 0.58
C MET A 29 10.16 9.49 1.35
N ILE A 30 10.84 8.57 0.68
CA ILE A 30 11.97 7.83 1.22
C ILE A 30 13.22 8.33 0.50
N MET A 31 14.18 8.84 1.27
CA MET A 31 15.45 9.34 0.75
C MET A 31 16.58 8.63 1.49
N ALA A 32 17.50 8.04 0.73
CA ALA A 32 18.73 7.46 1.23
C ALA A 32 19.89 8.39 0.86
N ASP A 33 20.76 8.66 1.83
CA ASP A 33 21.97 9.43 1.60
C ASP A 33 23.02 8.55 0.90
N ASP A 34 23.82 9.14 0.00
CA ASP A 34 24.91 8.48 -0.73
C ASP A 34 24.58 7.14 -1.43
N LEU A 35 23.31 6.89 -1.78
CA LEU A 35 22.93 5.70 -2.55
C LEU A 35 23.29 5.87 -4.03
N GLY A 36 24.27 5.10 -4.50
CA GLY A 36 24.72 5.11 -5.89
C GLY A 36 23.67 4.57 -6.86
N GLY A 37 23.66 5.10 -8.08
CA GLY A 37 22.67 4.73 -9.11
C GLY A 37 22.72 3.27 -9.57
N ARG A 38 23.74 2.49 -9.18
CA ARG A 38 23.86 1.05 -9.46
C ARG A 38 23.97 0.21 -8.20
N ASP A 39 23.59 0.75 -7.04
CA ASP A 39 23.75 0.06 -5.77
C ASP A 39 22.61 -0.92 -5.48
N LEU A 40 21.46 -0.77 -6.14
CA LEU A 40 20.31 -1.67 -5.95
C LEU A 40 20.20 -2.73 -7.06
N PRO A 41 19.67 -3.93 -6.75
CA PRO A 41 19.46 -5.00 -7.73
C PRO A 41 18.62 -4.62 -8.94
N VAL A 42 17.56 -3.83 -8.74
CA VAL A 42 16.73 -3.26 -9.82
C VAL A 42 17.51 -2.45 -10.84
N TYR A 43 18.69 -1.93 -10.48
CA TYR A 43 19.60 -1.22 -11.39
C TYR A 43 20.78 -2.10 -11.87
N GLY A 44 20.69 -3.42 -11.70
CA GLY A 44 21.68 -4.39 -12.20
C GLY A 44 22.78 -4.78 -11.20
N ASN A 45 22.66 -4.40 -9.93
CA ASN A 45 23.59 -4.86 -8.89
C ASN A 45 23.38 -6.36 -8.61
N SER A 46 24.44 -7.17 -8.64
CA SER A 46 24.35 -8.62 -8.36
C SER A 46 24.89 -9.03 -6.98
N PHE A 47 25.29 -8.06 -6.15
CA PHE A 47 25.92 -8.29 -4.84
C PHE A 47 25.01 -7.86 -3.68
N ASN A 48 24.45 -6.65 -3.75
CA ASN A 48 23.56 -6.13 -2.72
C ASN A 48 22.18 -6.76 -2.81
N GLU A 49 21.47 -6.83 -1.69
CA GLU A 49 20.08 -7.29 -1.63
C GLU A 49 19.16 -6.13 -1.21
N ALA A 50 18.05 -5.94 -1.92
CA ALA A 50 17.06 -4.92 -1.56
C ALA A 50 15.61 -5.38 -1.85
N PRO A 51 15.16 -6.51 -1.28
CA PRO A 51 13.90 -7.16 -1.69
C PRO A 51 12.66 -6.27 -1.55
N ASN A 52 12.66 -5.34 -0.60
CA ASN A 52 11.56 -4.38 -0.42
C ASN A 52 11.56 -3.29 -1.51
N ILE A 53 12.73 -2.87 -1.96
CA ILE A 53 12.88 -1.90 -3.06
C ILE A 53 12.58 -2.58 -4.38
N ASP A 54 13.01 -3.84 -4.56
CA ASP A 54 12.70 -4.64 -5.74
C ASP A 54 11.18 -4.84 -5.89
N LYS A 55 10.50 -5.17 -4.79
CA LYS A 55 9.04 -5.25 -4.76
C LYS A 55 8.38 -3.91 -5.09
N LEU A 56 8.88 -2.81 -4.53
CA LEU A 56 8.35 -1.47 -4.80
C LEU A 56 8.50 -1.09 -6.29
N ALA A 57 9.65 -1.39 -6.89
CA ALA A 57 9.89 -1.15 -8.31
C ALA A 57 8.96 -1.99 -9.20
N SER A 58 8.72 -3.26 -8.85
CA SER A 58 7.80 -4.14 -9.60
C SER A 58 6.33 -3.71 -9.58
N GLN A 59 5.94 -2.89 -8.59
CA GLN A 59 4.57 -2.40 -8.39
C GLN A 59 4.41 -0.94 -8.80
N GLY A 60 5.46 -0.32 -9.33
CA GLY A 60 5.52 1.10 -9.61
C GLY A 60 6.24 1.42 -10.91
N ILE A 61 6.86 2.60 -10.93
CA ILE A 61 7.68 3.08 -12.04
C ILE A 61 9.12 3.18 -11.55
N GLN A 62 10.03 2.51 -12.27
CA GLN A 62 11.47 2.68 -12.12
C GLN A 62 11.98 3.67 -13.16
N PHE A 63 12.86 4.59 -12.77
CA PHE A 63 13.45 5.59 -13.65
C PHE A 63 14.91 5.23 -13.92
N ASN A 64 15.29 4.99 -15.18
CA ASN A 64 16.65 4.66 -15.63
C ASN A 64 17.08 5.61 -16.74
#